data_AF-A0A176S4Q9-F1
#
_entry.id   AF-A0A176S4Q9-F1
#
_cell.length_a   1.000
_cell.length_b   1.000
_cell.length_c   1.000
_cell.angle_alpha   90.00
_cell.angle_beta   90.00
_cell.angle_gamma   90.00
#
_symmetry.space_group_name_H-M   'P 1'
#
loop_
_entity.id
_entity.type
_entity.pdbx_description
1 polymer ?
#
loop_
_entity_poly.entity_id
_entity_poly.type
_entity_poly.pdbx_seq_one_letter_code
_entity_poly.pdbx_strand_id
1 'polypeptide(L)'
;EDLQKRLEVHQPILTNTDLEKVRRIEYRSEGAFRTKTLNMCYAANLGAAGMEGALAELCHKAEEAVLAGNNILILSDRALNADNIAIPALLATSAVHHHLIRKGLRTKSGLVVETGEAREVQHFCLLAGYGAEAINPYLAFDTLSAIRLPEEISQEEVEKRYIKAVNKGILKVMSKMGISTYQSYCGAQIFDALGLSDEFLEAYFTGTKCKTSGVGLAEIAEETVRRHSVAFGNAPLYRNALDVGGEFAYRLRGENHIWTAETISKLQHATRSNNRALYDEFAREINEQNERLLTLRGLFDFKFAEIPLSEVEPASEIVKRFATGAMSFGSISYETHTTLAIAMNRLGGKSNTGEGGEESERFKPLPNGDSKRSAIKQVASGRFGVTTEYLVNADDIQIKIAQG
;
A
#
# COMPACT_ATOMS: atom_id res chain seq x y z
N GLU A 1 6.87 11.55 45.25
CA GLU A 1 6.14 10.90 44.14
C GLU A 1 7.03 11.00 42.91
N ASP A 2 7.78 9.93 42.61
CA ASP A 2 8.64 9.85 41.43
C ASP A 2 7.75 9.77 40.17
N LEU A 3 7.37 10.93 39.65
CA LEU A 3 6.80 11.03 38.31
C LEU A 3 7.89 10.57 37.33
N GLN A 4 7.72 9.37 36.78
CA GLN A 4 8.51 8.90 35.64
C GLN A 4 8.48 9.99 34.56
N LYS A 5 9.64 10.62 34.32
CA LYS A 5 9.79 11.63 33.26
C LYS A 5 9.45 10.97 31.93
N ARG A 6 8.61 11.60 31.12
CA ARG A 6 8.27 11.16 29.75
C ARG A 6 8.63 12.26 28.75
N LEU A 7 9.29 11.88 27.66
CA LEU A 7 9.48 12.75 26.50
C LEU A 7 8.27 12.59 25.58
N GLU A 8 7.57 13.69 25.31
CA GLU A 8 6.41 13.71 24.42
C GLU A 8 6.75 14.45 23.13
N VAL A 9 6.30 13.90 22.01
CA VAL A 9 6.32 14.54 20.70
C VAL A 9 4.87 14.72 20.25
N HIS A 10 4.55 15.91 19.70
CA HIS A 10 3.17 16.21 19.27
C HIS A 10 2.71 15.40 18.06
N GLN A 11 3.66 14.83 17.32
CA GLN A 11 3.42 14.07 16.11
C GLN A 11 4.56 13.07 15.92
N PRO A 12 4.32 11.96 15.20
CA PRO A 12 5.34 10.93 15.02
C PRO A 12 6.44 11.34 14.03
N ILE A 13 6.21 12.34 13.18
CA ILE A 13 7.18 12.76 12.15
C ILE A 13 8.07 13.88 12.69
N LEU A 14 9.38 13.62 12.72
CA LEU A 14 10.40 14.56 13.18
C LEU A 14 11.11 15.21 12.01
N THR A 15 11.33 16.53 12.09
CA THR A 15 12.26 17.23 11.19
C THR A 15 13.71 16.79 11.48
N ASN A 16 14.63 17.06 10.56
CA ASN A 16 16.05 16.82 10.78
C ASN A 16 16.56 17.56 12.03
N THR A 17 16.07 18.79 12.24
CA THR A 17 16.39 19.60 13.42
C THR A 17 15.82 19.01 14.70
N ASP A 18 14.59 18.48 14.69
CA ASP A 18 13.98 17.87 15.86
C ASP A 18 14.68 16.56 16.26
N LEU A 19 15.12 15.76 15.29
CA LEU A 19 15.91 14.58 15.58
C LEU A 19 17.23 14.93 16.28
N GLU A 20 17.90 16.01 15.87
CA GLU A 20 19.12 16.47 16.54
C GLU A 20 18.86 16.93 18.00
N LYS A 21 17.69 17.51 18.27
CA LYS A 21 17.26 17.80 19.66
C LYS A 21 17.13 16.51 20.48
N VAL A 22 16.56 15.45 19.90
CA VAL A 22 16.44 14.13 20.55
C VAL A 22 17.82 13.50 20.79
N ARG A 23 18.76 13.61 19.85
CA ARG A 23 20.15 13.12 20.05
C ARG A 23 20.86 13.79 21.23
N ARG A 24 20.57 15.06 21.49
CA ARG A 24 21.23 15.88 22.53
C ARG A 24 20.39 16.07 23.79
N ILE A 25 19.31 15.29 23.96
CA ILE A 25 18.33 15.48 25.04
C ILE A 25 18.92 15.25 26.44
N GLU A 26 19.98 14.45 26.55
CA GLU A 26 20.66 14.14 27.81
C GLU A 26 21.10 15.41 28.56
N TYR A 27 21.69 16.36 27.84
CA TYR A 27 22.15 17.65 28.40
C TYR A 27 21.01 18.49 28.97
N ARG A 28 19.80 18.36 28.43
CA ARG A 28 18.61 19.12 28.86
C ARG A 28 17.74 18.39 29.87
N SER A 29 17.98 17.10 30.09
CA SER A 29 17.16 16.25 30.94
C SER A 29 17.85 15.82 32.23
N GLU A 30 19.04 16.36 32.51
CA GLU A 30 19.89 15.98 33.66
C GLU A 30 20.16 14.47 33.69
N GLY A 31 20.38 13.86 32.52
CA GLY A 31 20.64 12.42 32.39
C GLY A 31 19.39 11.53 32.42
N ALA A 32 18.18 12.08 32.56
CA ALA A 32 16.95 11.29 32.58
C ALA A 32 16.64 10.61 31.24
N PHE A 33 17.01 11.23 30.12
CA PHE A 33 16.91 10.63 28.79
C PHE A 33 18.29 10.51 28.15
N ARG A 34 18.63 9.30 27.71
CA ARG A 34 19.93 8.98 27.11
C ARG A 34 19.68 8.31 25.77
N THR A 35 20.28 8.89 24.74
CA THR A 35 20.02 8.50 23.35
C THR A 35 21.23 7.80 22.76
N LYS A 36 21.00 6.67 22.08
CA LYS A 36 22.04 5.99 21.29
C LYS A 36 21.60 5.83 19.85
N THR A 37 22.41 6.31 18.92
CA THR A 37 22.24 6.02 17.50
C THR A 37 22.92 4.71 17.14
N LEU A 38 22.18 3.84 16.46
CA LEU A 38 22.62 2.56 15.95
C LEU A 38 22.57 2.63 14.43
N ASN A 39 23.71 2.36 13.80
CA ASN A 39 23.80 2.28 12.35
C ASN A 39 23.14 0.99 11.87
N MET A 40 22.18 1.10 10.94
CA MET A 40 21.52 -0.05 10.29
C MET A 40 22.09 -0.35 8.91
N CYS A 41 23.31 0.10 8.61
CA CYS A 41 24.06 -0.28 7.42
C CYS A 41 25.14 -1.34 7.71
N TYR A 42 25.47 -2.13 6.69
CA TYR A 42 26.54 -3.14 6.73
C TYR A 42 27.44 -3.07 5.49
N ALA A 43 28.62 -3.66 5.57
CA ALA A 43 29.63 -3.55 4.52
C ALA A 43 29.15 -4.20 3.21
N ALA A 44 29.26 -3.46 2.11
CA ALA A 44 28.78 -3.87 0.79
C ALA A 44 29.49 -5.11 0.24
N ASN A 45 30.75 -5.33 0.64
CA ASN A 45 31.53 -6.50 0.26
C ASN A 45 30.98 -7.83 0.80
N LEU A 46 30.12 -7.80 1.83
CA LEU A 46 29.44 -8.99 2.33
C LEU A 46 28.27 -9.43 1.45
N GLY A 47 27.77 -8.54 0.57
CA GLY A 47 26.65 -8.80 -0.31
C GLY A 47 25.39 -9.26 0.45
N ALA A 48 24.53 -10.02 -0.22
CA ALA A 48 23.25 -10.45 0.33
C ALA A 48 23.41 -11.32 1.59
N ALA A 49 24.45 -12.16 1.63
CA ALA A 49 24.75 -13.03 2.77
C ALA A 49 25.08 -12.25 4.05
N GLY A 50 25.48 -10.98 3.96
CA GLY A 50 25.78 -10.14 5.11
C GLY A 50 24.56 -9.67 5.91
N MET A 51 23.35 -9.68 5.32
CA MET A 51 22.18 -9.04 5.92
C MET A 51 21.73 -9.73 7.22
N GLU A 52 21.75 -11.06 7.28
CA GLU A 52 21.35 -11.80 8.49
C GLU A 52 22.25 -11.49 9.68
N GLY A 53 23.57 -11.54 9.47
CA GLY A 53 24.55 -11.19 10.50
C GLY A 53 24.43 -9.73 10.93
N ALA A 54 24.19 -8.81 9.99
CA ALA A 54 24.00 -7.40 10.28
C ALA A 54 22.74 -7.14 11.13
N LEU A 55 21.64 -7.85 10.87
CA LEU A 55 20.43 -7.80 11.68
C LEU A 55 20.66 -8.32 13.10
N ALA A 56 21.34 -9.47 13.23
CA ALA A 56 21.68 -10.03 14.53
C ALA A 56 22.56 -9.08 15.35
N GLU A 57 23.56 -8.48 14.72
CA GLU A 57 24.46 -7.49 15.32
C GLU A 57 23.72 -6.20 15.72
N LEU A 58 22.78 -5.73 14.89
CA LEU A 58 21.95 -4.56 15.22
C LEU A 58 21.08 -4.83 16.46
N CYS A 59 20.44 -6.00 16.52
CA CYS A 59 19.66 -6.44 17.68
C CYS A 59 20.51 -6.54 18.94
N HIS A 60 21.72 -7.10 18.84
CA HIS A 60 22.66 -7.19 19.95
C HIS A 60 23.09 -5.81 20.46
N LYS A 61 23.50 -4.91 19.56
CA LYS A 61 23.85 -3.52 19.89
C LYS A 61 22.69 -2.75 20.54
N ALA A 62 21.46 -3.02 20.09
CA ALA A 62 20.26 -2.43 20.71
C ALA A 62 20.07 -2.93 22.14
N GLU A 63 20.22 -4.24 22.39
CA GLU A 63 20.18 -4.83 23.73
C GLU A 63 21.26 -4.23 24.65
N GLU A 64 22.51 -4.19 24.20
CA GLU A 64 23.62 -3.58 24.96
C GLU A 64 23.37 -2.10 25.26
N ALA A 65 22.87 -1.34 24.28
CA ALA A 65 22.59 0.08 24.46
C ALA A 65 21.54 0.32 25.56
N VAL A 66 20.48 -0.48 25.59
CA VAL A 66 19.43 -0.37 26.63
C VAL A 66 19.99 -0.80 28.00
N LEU A 67 20.77 -1.88 28.05
CA LEU A 67 21.41 -2.32 29.30
C LEU A 67 22.42 -1.30 29.84
N ALA A 68 23.08 -0.54 28.96
CA ALA A 68 23.95 0.59 29.31
C ALA A 68 23.18 1.87 29.74
N GLY A 69 21.84 1.80 29.83
CA GLY A 69 20.98 2.86 30.31
C GLY A 69 20.50 3.85 29.24
N ASN A 70 20.64 3.53 27.95
CA ASN A 70 20.04 4.34 26.88
C ASN A 70 18.56 3.98 26.75
N ASN A 71 17.69 4.95 26.97
CA ASN A 71 16.23 4.78 26.92
C ASN A 71 15.61 5.33 25.64
N ILE A 72 16.42 5.88 24.72
CA ILE A 72 15.99 6.22 23.35
C ILE A 72 17.01 5.63 22.38
N LEU A 73 16.55 4.73 21.50
CA LEU A 73 17.36 4.18 20.42
C LEU A 73 16.96 4.85 19.10
N ILE A 74 17.95 5.33 18.34
CA ILE A 74 17.76 5.84 16.99
C ILE A 74 18.36 4.83 16.02
N LEU A 75 17.52 4.14 15.23
CA LEU A 75 17.99 3.32 14.11
C LEU A 75 18.18 4.23 12.90
N SER A 76 19.35 4.19 12.27
CA SER A 76 19.74 5.13 11.21
C SER A 76 20.39 4.46 10.02
N ASP A 77 19.88 4.70 8.82
CA ASP A 77 20.49 4.29 7.53
C ASP A 77 21.34 5.40 6.90
N ARG A 78 21.57 6.50 7.62
CA ARG A 78 22.27 7.68 7.09
C ARG A 78 23.73 7.43 6.70
N ALA A 79 24.30 6.32 7.16
CA ALA A 79 25.65 5.89 6.80
C ALA A 79 25.70 5.14 5.45
N LEU A 80 24.59 5.02 4.72
CA LEU A 80 24.56 4.44 3.37
C LEU A 80 25.53 5.19 2.44
N ASN A 81 26.38 4.44 1.75
CA ASN A 81 27.33 4.94 0.76
C ASN A 81 27.80 3.77 -0.13
N ALA A 82 28.78 4.00 -1.00
CA ALA A 82 29.29 2.96 -1.91
C ALA A 82 29.81 1.70 -1.20
N ASP A 83 30.30 1.84 0.04
CA ASP A 83 30.88 0.75 0.82
C ASP A 83 29.88 0.17 1.86
N ASN A 84 28.71 0.78 2.03
CA ASN A 84 27.75 0.42 3.07
C ASN A 84 26.31 0.35 2.53
N ILE A 85 25.71 -0.83 2.65
CA ILE A 85 24.32 -1.12 2.26
C ILE A 85 23.42 -0.93 3.48
N ALA A 86 22.33 -0.19 3.32
CA ALA A 86 21.31 -0.07 4.36
C ALA A 86 20.44 -1.31 4.42
N ILE A 87 20.18 -1.82 5.63
CA ILE A 87 19.10 -2.78 5.89
C ILE A 87 17.77 -2.04 5.64
N PRO A 88 16.78 -2.66 4.95
CA PRO A 88 15.46 -2.06 4.79
C PRO A 88 14.88 -1.58 6.12
N ALA A 89 14.45 -0.32 6.18
CA ALA A 89 14.16 0.34 7.45
C ALA A 89 13.07 -0.37 8.26
N LEU A 90 12.07 -0.91 7.57
CA LEU A 90 11.00 -1.70 8.18
C LEU A 90 11.52 -3.00 8.82
N LEU A 91 12.41 -3.71 8.12
CA LEU A 91 13.00 -4.95 8.60
C LEU A 91 13.89 -4.70 9.83
N ALA A 92 14.75 -3.68 9.78
CA ALA A 92 15.59 -3.29 10.91
C ALA A 92 14.75 -2.90 12.13
N THR A 93 13.70 -2.10 11.92
CA THR A 93 12.78 -1.64 12.99
C THR A 93 12.08 -2.82 13.64
N SER A 94 11.48 -3.70 12.84
CA SER A 94 10.71 -4.85 13.33
C SER A 94 11.62 -5.84 14.07
N ALA A 95 12.80 -6.15 13.51
CA ALA A 95 13.77 -7.04 14.12
C ALA A 95 14.18 -6.55 15.52
N VAL A 96 14.56 -5.27 15.65
CA VAL A 96 14.95 -4.67 16.94
C VAL A 96 13.76 -4.61 17.90
N HIS A 97 12.57 -4.21 17.42
CA HIS A 97 11.36 -4.15 18.23
C HIS A 97 11.03 -5.50 18.87
N HIS A 98 10.94 -6.56 18.06
CA HIS A 98 10.66 -7.91 18.53
C HIS A 98 11.78 -8.49 19.40
N HIS A 99 13.05 -8.22 19.07
CA HIS A 99 14.18 -8.62 19.90
C HIS A 99 14.11 -8.03 21.30
N LEU A 100 13.89 -6.71 21.40
CA LEU A 100 13.76 -6.03 22.69
C LEU A 100 12.52 -6.48 23.47
N ILE A 101 11.43 -6.87 22.80
CA ILE A 101 10.26 -7.49 23.46
C ILE A 101 10.65 -8.83 24.09
N ARG A 102 11.29 -9.72 23.32
CA ARG A 102 11.74 -11.04 23.81
C ARG A 102 12.70 -10.94 24.99
N LYS A 103 13.51 -9.89 25.03
CA LYS A 103 14.43 -9.59 26.15
C LYS A 103 13.80 -8.82 27.32
N GLY A 104 12.53 -8.42 27.22
CA GLY A 104 11.86 -7.62 28.25
C GLY A 104 12.41 -6.19 28.39
N LEU A 105 13.04 -5.66 27.34
CA LEU A 105 13.70 -4.36 27.29
C LEU A 105 12.90 -3.28 26.55
N ARG A 106 11.88 -3.65 25.76
CA ARG A 106 11.12 -2.70 24.94
C ARG A 106 10.33 -1.67 25.76
N THR A 107 9.89 -2.01 26.97
CA THR A 107 9.19 -1.07 27.88
C THR A 107 10.13 -0.02 28.51
N LYS A 108 11.44 -0.24 28.44
CA LYS A 108 12.48 0.65 28.97
C LYS A 108 13.12 1.54 27.91
N SER A 109 12.69 1.43 26.65
CA SER A 109 13.31 2.10 25.51
C SER A 109 12.26 2.58 24.50
N GLY A 110 12.42 3.82 24.04
CA GLY A 110 11.73 4.33 22.85
C GLY A 110 12.53 4.05 21.58
N LEU A 111 11.85 3.85 20.47
CA LEU A 111 12.47 3.54 19.18
C LEU A 111 12.16 4.65 18.16
N VAL A 112 13.20 5.32 17.67
CA VAL A 112 13.13 6.36 16.65
C VAL A 112 13.83 5.85 15.40
N VAL A 113 13.26 6.10 14.23
CA VAL A 113 13.82 5.65 12.93
C VAL A 113 14.21 6.87 12.09
N GLU A 114 15.49 7.03 11.81
CA GLU A 114 16.04 7.96 10.83
C GLU A 114 16.26 7.18 9.52
N THR A 115 15.46 7.47 8.48
CA THR A 115 15.50 6.69 7.24
C THR A 115 15.36 7.52 5.98
N GLY A 116 16.10 7.13 4.94
CA GLY A 116 15.92 7.65 3.58
C GLY A 116 14.80 6.98 2.78
N GLU A 117 14.24 5.86 3.25
CA GLU A 117 13.29 5.03 2.50
C GLU A 117 11.82 5.51 2.65
N ALA A 118 11.48 6.06 3.82
CA ALA A 118 10.12 6.49 4.14
C ALA A 118 9.74 7.77 3.39
N ARG A 119 8.70 7.68 2.56
CA ARG A 119 8.20 8.80 1.74
C ARG A 119 6.69 8.76 1.51
N GLU A 120 6.10 7.57 1.47
CA GLU A 120 4.66 7.35 1.32
C GLU A 120 3.99 7.11 2.68
N VAL A 121 2.71 7.47 2.78
CA VAL A 121 1.90 7.28 4.01
C VAL A 121 2.01 5.84 4.54
N GLN A 122 1.99 4.85 3.64
CA GLN A 122 2.08 3.44 4.01
C GLN A 122 3.43 3.09 4.67
N HIS A 123 4.55 3.70 4.27
CA HIS A 123 5.86 3.46 4.88
C HIS A 123 5.85 3.88 6.35
N PHE A 124 5.30 5.06 6.65
CA PHE A 124 5.18 5.56 8.02
C PHE A 124 4.25 4.68 8.86
N CYS A 125 3.11 4.26 8.30
CA CYS A 125 2.17 3.37 8.97
C CYS A 125 2.80 2.00 9.27
N LEU A 126 3.57 1.42 8.35
CA LEU A 126 4.29 0.16 8.58
C LEU A 126 5.34 0.34 9.69
N LEU A 127 6.21 1.34 9.60
CA LEU A 127 7.22 1.61 10.63
C LEU A 127 6.58 1.78 12.02
N ALA A 128 5.48 2.54 12.11
CA ALA A 128 4.71 2.69 13.34
C ALA A 128 4.14 1.35 13.83
N GLY A 129 3.45 0.61 12.95
CA GLY A 129 2.81 -0.66 13.29
C GLY A 129 3.78 -1.76 13.73
N TYR A 130 5.06 -1.63 13.40
CA TYR A 130 6.15 -2.51 13.85
C TYR A 130 7.10 -1.87 14.86
N GLY A 131 6.68 -0.78 15.52
CA GLY A 131 7.25 -0.34 16.79
C GLY A 131 8.02 0.98 16.78
N ALA A 132 8.05 1.73 15.67
CA ALA A 132 8.62 3.07 15.62
C ALA A 132 7.70 4.09 16.32
N GLU A 133 8.21 4.74 17.37
CA GLU A 133 7.49 5.78 18.11
C GLU A 133 7.62 7.16 17.44
N ALA A 134 8.73 7.39 16.75
CA ALA A 134 8.95 8.57 15.92
C ALA A 134 9.81 8.23 14.70
N ILE A 135 9.62 8.98 13.62
CA ILE A 135 10.23 8.72 12.31
C ILE A 135 10.75 10.05 11.74
N ASN A 136 12.02 10.06 11.33
CA ASN A 136 12.63 11.16 10.59
C ASN A 136 12.92 10.70 9.15
N PRO A 137 12.10 11.12 8.17
CA PRO A 137 12.33 10.81 6.76
C PRO A 137 13.32 11.80 6.12
N TYR A 138 14.59 11.78 6.53
CA TYR A 138 15.56 12.84 6.17
C TYR A 138 15.68 13.04 4.65
N LEU A 139 15.71 11.96 3.86
CA LEU A 139 15.89 12.05 2.42
C LEU A 139 14.65 12.63 1.72
N ALA A 140 13.46 12.44 2.29
CA ALA A 140 12.25 13.07 1.77
C ALA A 140 12.33 14.60 1.95
N PHE A 141 12.80 15.08 3.10
CA PHE A 141 13.01 16.52 3.34
C PHE A 141 14.12 17.11 2.46
N ASP A 142 15.23 16.38 2.30
CA ASP A 142 16.34 16.81 1.44
C ASP A 142 15.87 16.88 -0.03
N THR A 143 15.06 15.91 -0.48
CA THR A 143 14.45 15.90 -1.81
C THR A 143 13.51 17.11 -2.00
N LEU A 144 12.63 17.37 -1.03
CA LEU A 144 11.71 18.50 -1.08
C LEU A 144 12.44 19.86 -1.12
N SER A 145 13.62 19.94 -0.51
CA SER A 145 14.46 21.14 -0.54
C SER A 145 15.20 21.31 -1.87
N ALA A 146 15.46 20.22 -2.59
CA ALA A 146 16.16 20.22 -3.88
C ALA A 146 15.23 20.42 -5.09
N ILE A 147 13.94 20.11 -4.97
CA ILE A 147 12.99 20.29 -6.07
C ILE A 147 12.51 21.75 -6.17
N ARG A 148 12.27 22.21 -7.40
CA ARG A 148 11.65 23.51 -7.64
C ARG A 148 10.14 23.41 -7.42
N LEU A 149 9.64 24.06 -6.37
CA LEU A 149 8.22 24.16 -6.11
C LEU A 149 7.55 25.27 -6.95
N PRO A 150 6.25 25.16 -7.25
CA PRO A 150 5.51 26.19 -7.98
C PRO A 150 5.43 27.53 -7.25
N GLU A 151 5.46 27.49 -5.92
CA GLU A 151 5.43 28.65 -5.02
C GLU A 151 6.79 28.82 -4.35
N GLU A 152 7.26 30.05 -4.21
CA GLU A 152 8.40 30.37 -3.34
C GLU A 152 7.95 30.31 -1.88
N ILE A 153 8.19 29.17 -1.24
CA ILE A 153 7.91 28.95 0.18
C ILE A 153 9.19 28.60 0.93
N SER A 154 9.28 29.01 2.19
CA SER A 154 10.42 28.69 3.05
C SER A 154 10.51 27.19 3.29
N GLN A 155 11.73 26.68 3.52
CA GLN A 155 11.96 25.27 3.84
C GLN A 155 11.12 24.82 5.06
N GLU A 156 11.01 25.67 6.09
CA GLU A 156 10.19 25.39 7.27
C GLU A 156 8.71 25.17 6.92
N GLU A 157 8.15 25.98 6.01
CA GLU A 157 6.76 25.82 5.57
C GLU A 157 6.59 24.56 4.69
N VAL A 158 7.60 24.20 3.88
CA VAL A 158 7.61 22.94 3.12
C VAL A 158 7.55 21.74 4.06
N GLU A 159 8.45 21.68 5.05
CA GLU A 159 8.50 20.62 6.05
C GLU A 159 7.18 20.50 6.80
N LYS A 160 6.62 21.64 7.25
CA LYS A 160 5.33 21.70 7.94
C LYS A 160 4.17 21.20 7.07
N ARG A 161 4.10 21.56 5.78
CA ARG A 161 3.07 21.09 4.84
C ARG A 161 3.20 19.58 4.60
N TYR A 162 4.42 19.08 4.40
CA TYR A 162 4.69 17.66 4.22
C TYR A 162 4.26 16.84 5.44
N ILE A 163 4.71 17.24 6.62
CA ILE A 163 4.34 16.63 7.90
C ILE A 163 2.82 16.63 8.08
N LYS A 164 2.14 17.75 7.81
CA LYS A 164 0.68 17.84 7.89
C LYS A 164 -0.01 16.85 6.95
N ALA A 165 0.50 16.68 5.73
CA ALA A 165 -0.05 15.74 4.76
C ALA A 165 0.14 14.28 5.22
N VAL A 166 1.35 13.93 5.67
CA VAL A 166 1.67 12.60 6.21
C VAL A 166 0.81 12.28 7.44
N ASN A 167 0.70 13.20 8.40
CA ASN A 167 -0.13 13.03 9.60
C ASN A 167 -1.60 12.80 9.24
N LYS A 168 -2.16 13.57 8.31
CA LYS A 168 -3.53 13.33 7.81
C LYS A 168 -3.66 11.95 7.16
N GLY A 169 -2.65 11.50 6.43
CA GLY A 169 -2.57 10.16 5.85
C GLY A 169 -2.58 9.06 6.91
N ILE A 170 -1.74 9.19 7.95
CA ILE A 170 -1.66 8.25 9.06
C ILE A 170 -3.01 8.16 9.78
N LEU A 171 -3.62 9.30 10.13
CA LEU A 171 -4.95 9.34 10.74
C LEU A 171 -6.01 8.67 9.87
N LYS A 172 -5.94 8.87 8.54
CA LYS A 172 -6.83 8.19 7.59
C LYS A 172 -6.64 6.67 7.64
N VAL A 173 -5.40 6.17 7.63
CA VAL A 173 -5.13 4.72 7.72
C VAL A 173 -5.61 4.13 9.04
N MET A 174 -5.30 4.77 10.17
CA MET A 174 -5.76 4.32 11.50
C MET A 174 -7.29 4.26 11.58
N SER A 175 -7.98 5.26 11.03
CA SER A 175 -9.44 5.34 11.02
C SER A 175 -10.11 4.21 10.24
N LYS A 176 -9.42 3.58 9.26
CA LYS A 176 -9.96 2.42 8.51
C LYS A 176 -10.30 1.25 9.43
N MET A 177 -9.61 1.12 10.56
CA MET A 177 -9.82 0.09 11.57
C MET A 177 -10.42 0.64 12.86
N GLY A 178 -10.87 1.90 12.87
CA GLY A 178 -11.45 2.56 14.03
C GLY A 178 -10.46 2.91 15.15
N ILE A 179 -9.15 2.98 14.84
CA ILE A 179 -8.11 3.29 15.83
C ILE A 179 -7.95 4.80 15.95
N SER A 180 -8.04 5.34 17.17
CA SER A 180 -8.05 6.79 17.43
C SER A 180 -6.72 7.35 17.96
N THR A 181 -5.82 6.52 18.48
CA THR A 181 -4.57 6.95 19.11
C THR A 181 -3.35 6.30 18.46
N TYR A 182 -2.30 7.07 18.24
CA TYR A 182 -1.05 6.55 17.66
C TYR A 182 -0.40 5.53 18.59
N GLN A 183 -0.51 5.73 19.91
CA GLN A 183 0.04 4.83 20.92
C GLN A 183 -0.57 3.43 20.85
N SER A 184 -1.87 3.31 20.53
CA SER A 184 -2.52 2.01 20.33
C SER A 184 -2.24 1.42 18.95
N TYR A 185 -1.85 2.23 17.98
CA TYR A 185 -1.46 1.78 16.64
C TYR A 185 -0.01 1.28 16.58
N CYS A 186 0.87 1.91 17.37
CA CYS A 186 2.29 1.57 17.42
C CYS A 186 2.50 0.14 17.93
N GLY A 187 3.17 -0.69 17.13
CA GLY A 187 3.41 -2.11 17.43
C GLY A 187 2.18 -3.02 17.30
N ALA A 188 1.03 -2.52 16.85
CA ALA A 188 -0.21 -3.30 16.77
C ALA A 188 -0.32 -4.23 15.55
N GLN A 189 0.60 -4.11 14.58
CA GLN A 189 0.66 -4.96 13.38
C GLN A 189 -0.67 -5.09 12.61
N ILE A 190 -1.33 -3.95 12.33
CA ILE A 190 -2.62 -3.92 11.63
C ILE A 190 -2.43 -4.06 10.11
N PHE A 191 -1.76 -5.15 9.71
CA PHE A 191 -1.38 -5.44 8.33
C PHE A 191 -1.50 -6.94 8.05
N ASP A 192 -1.72 -7.28 6.78
CA ASP A 192 -1.65 -8.65 6.27
C ASP A 192 -0.48 -8.68 5.27
N ALA A 193 0.40 -9.67 5.41
CA ALA A 193 1.51 -9.86 4.49
C ALA A 193 1.07 -10.67 3.27
N LEU A 194 1.66 -10.34 2.12
CA LEU A 194 1.47 -11.07 0.87
C LEU A 194 2.85 -11.33 0.28
N GLY A 195 3.10 -12.56 -0.13
CA GLY A 195 4.37 -12.91 -0.79
C GLY A 195 5.57 -13.06 0.14
N LEU A 196 5.38 -13.15 1.48
CA LEU A 196 6.47 -13.35 2.46
C LEU A 196 6.39 -14.74 3.08
N SER A 197 7.53 -15.41 3.22
CA SER A 197 7.65 -16.73 3.84
C SER A 197 7.32 -16.71 5.33
N ASP A 198 6.78 -17.83 5.82
CA ASP A 198 6.39 -17.98 7.22
C ASP A 198 7.62 -17.91 8.15
N GLU A 199 8.76 -18.48 7.72
CA GLU A 199 10.02 -18.44 8.47
C GLU A 199 10.52 -17.00 8.66
N PHE A 200 10.42 -16.18 7.60
CA PHE A 200 10.81 -14.78 7.65
C PHE A 200 9.89 -13.96 8.56
N LEU A 201 8.57 -14.19 8.47
CA LEU A 201 7.60 -13.52 9.32
C LEU A 201 7.76 -13.92 10.78
N GLU A 202 7.98 -15.20 11.09
CA GLU A 202 8.19 -15.65 12.46
C GLU A 202 9.46 -15.04 13.07
N ALA A 203 10.53 -14.91 12.28
CA ALA A 203 11.79 -14.33 12.74
C ALA A 203 11.71 -12.81 12.98
N TYR A 204 11.12 -12.06 12.05
CA TYR A 204 11.24 -10.61 12.00
C TYR A 204 9.93 -9.83 12.15
N PHE A 205 8.77 -10.44 11.96
CA PHE A 205 7.46 -9.80 11.99
C PHE A 205 6.44 -10.63 12.78
N THR A 206 6.92 -11.27 13.86
CA THR A 206 6.19 -12.30 14.62
C THR A 206 4.77 -11.84 14.95
N GLY A 207 3.76 -12.63 14.56
CA GLY A 207 2.34 -12.31 14.74
C GLY A 207 1.60 -11.93 13.46
N THR A 208 2.33 -11.47 12.43
CA THR A 208 1.79 -11.11 11.12
C THR A 208 1.33 -12.35 10.35
N LYS A 209 0.18 -12.27 9.68
CA LYS A 209 -0.35 -13.35 8.85
C LYS A 209 0.07 -13.18 7.39
N CYS A 210 0.22 -14.31 6.70
CA CYS A 210 0.41 -14.37 5.25
C CYS A 210 -0.27 -15.64 4.74
N LYS A 211 -1.14 -15.52 3.72
CA LYS A 211 -1.85 -16.68 3.17
C LYS A 211 -1.14 -17.33 1.99
N THR A 212 -0.29 -16.59 1.30
CA THR A 212 0.31 -17.03 0.04
C THR A 212 1.73 -17.53 0.21
N SER A 213 2.35 -17.35 1.38
CA SER A 213 3.80 -17.48 1.61
C SER A 213 4.61 -16.74 0.53
N GLY A 214 5.93 -16.93 0.46
CA GLY A 214 6.74 -16.40 -0.63
C GLY A 214 8.20 -16.19 -0.25
N VAL A 215 8.73 -15.00 -0.52
CA VAL A 215 10.15 -14.69 -0.38
C VAL A 215 10.60 -14.62 1.08
N GLY A 216 11.88 -14.90 1.33
CA GLY A 216 12.50 -14.79 2.62
C GLY A 216 13.58 -13.71 2.68
N LEU A 217 14.46 -13.84 3.67
CA LEU A 217 15.55 -12.88 3.87
C LEU A 217 16.52 -12.84 2.70
N ALA A 218 16.80 -13.98 2.07
CA ALA A 218 17.77 -14.10 0.99
C ALA A 218 17.37 -13.26 -0.23
N GLU A 219 16.12 -13.35 -0.66
CA GLU A 219 15.60 -12.59 -1.81
C GLU A 219 15.52 -11.09 -1.50
N ILE A 220 15.08 -10.73 -0.28
CA ILE A 220 15.03 -9.32 0.17
C ILE A 220 16.44 -8.72 0.22
N ALA A 221 17.42 -9.50 0.68
CA ALA A 221 18.81 -9.08 0.71
C ALA A 221 19.36 -8.90 -0.71
N GLU A 222 19.10 -9.84 -1.61
CA GLU A 222 19.51 -9.75 -3.01
C GLU A 222 18.90 -8.53 -3.71
N GLU A 223 17.61 -8.27 -3.52
CA GLU A 223 16.96 -7.09 -4.10
C GLU A 223 17.56 -5.79 -3.56
N THR A 224 17.92 -5.77 -2.28
CA THR A 224 18.57 -4.61 -1.64
C THR A 224 19.98 -4.38 -2.21
N VAL A 225 20.77 -5.44 -2.37
CA VAL A 225 22.11 -5.38 -2.98
C VAL A 225 22.03 -4.97 -4.44
N ARG A 226 21.04 -5.46 -5.20
CA ARG A 226 20.81 -5.08 -6.59
C ARG A 226 20.52 -3.59 -6.71
N ARG A 227 19.61 -3.04 -5.90
CA ARG A 227 19.30 -1.60 -5.87
C ARG A 227 20.52 -0.76 -5.52
N HIS A 228 21.30 -1.19 -4.53
CA HIS A 228 22.54 -0.53 -4.14
C HIS A 228 23.58 -0.53 -5.28
N SER A 229 23.78 -1.68 -5.92
CA SER A 229 24.72 -1.84 -7.05
C SER A 229 24.33 -0.99 -8.26
N VAL A 230 23.03 -0.82 -8.52
CA VAL A 230 22.53 0.07 -9.56
C VAL A 230 22.81 1.53 -9.21
N ALA A 231 22.55 1.95 -7.96
CA ALA A 231 22.73 3.32 -7.51
C ALA A 231 24.20 3.77 -7.49
N PHE A 232 25.12 2.88 -7.09
CA PHE A 232 26.57 3.16 -7.04
C PHE A 232 27.34 2.64 -8.27
N GLY A 233 26.62 2.03 -9.22
CA GLY A 233 27.18 1.57 -10.48
C GLY A 233 27.47 2.71 -11.45
N ASN A 234 28.20 2.41 -12.53
CA ASN A 234 28.56 3.41 -13.53
C ASN A 234 27.50 3.56 -14.64
N ALA A 235 26.22 3.55 -14.27
CA ALA A 235 25.12 3.70 -15.20
C ALA A 235 24.93 5.19 -15.56
N PRO A 236 25.14 5.62 -16.82
CA PRO A 236 25.08 7.04 -17.18
C PRO A 236 23.71 7.68 -16.94
N LEU A 237 22.64 6.89 -17.06
CA LEU A 237 21.26 7.34 -16.89
C LEU A 237 21.00 7.86 -15.47
N TYR A 238 21.47 7.14 -14.45
CA TYR A 238 21.21 7.44 -13.04
C TYR A 238 22.04 8.61 -12.50
N ARG A 239 22.93 9.19 -13.30
CA ARG A 239 23.69 10.39 -12.90
C ARG A 239 22.80 11.62 -12.74
N ASN A 240 21.76 11.73 -13.57
CA ASN A 240 20.93 12.94 -13.65
C ASN A 240 19.42 12.64 -13.64
N ALA A 241 19.00 11.37 -13.61
CA ALA A 241 17.60 11.00 -13.68
C ALA A 241 17.31 9.73 -12.87
N LEU A 242 16.10 9.64 -12.33
CA LEU A 242 15.54 8.41 -11.77
C LEU A 242 14.84 7.59 -12.87
N ASP A 243 14.49 6.35 -12.55
CA ASP A 243 13.65 5.54 -13.43
C ASP A 243 12.32 6.23 -13.71
N VAL A 244 11.77 5.94 -14.89
CA VAL A 244 10.51 6.52 -15.37
C VAL A 244 9.33 6.13 -14.47
N GLY A 245 9.45 5.03 -13.70
CA GLY A 245 8.39 4.44 -12.90
C GLY A 245 7.26 3.89 -13.76
N GLY A 246 6.16 3.55 -13.13
CA GLY A 246 4.95 3.02 -13.79
C GLY A 246 3.93 2.45 -12.82
N GLU A 247 4.11 2.63 -11.53
CA GLU A 247 3.33 2.02 -10.45
C GLU A 247 1.90 2.57 -10.43
N PHE A 248 1.74 3.87 -10.66
CA PHE A 248 0.44 4.54 -10.62
C PHE A 248 -0.25 4.67 -11.99
N ALA A 249 0.52 4.63 -13.07
CA ALA A 249 0.00 4.82 -14.41
C ALA A 249 0.85 4.08 -15.44
N TYR A 250 0.17 3.52 -16.45
CA TYR A 250 0.83 2.84 -17.57
C TYR A 250 1.83 3.75 -18.27
N ARG A 251 3.06 3.25 -18.44
CA ARG A 251 4.13 3.88 -19.23
C ARG A 251 4.80 2.81 -20.08
N LEU A 252 5.21 3.17 -21.30
CA LEU A 252 5.82 2.23 -22.24
C LEU A 252 7.08 1.53 -21.72
N ARG A 253 7.83 2.18 -20.81
CA ARG A 253 9.05 1.65 -20.18
C ARG A 253 8.89 1.50 -18.66
N GLY A 254 7.65 1.45 -18.17
CA GLY A 254 7.34 1.33 -16.76
C GLY A 254 6.94 -0.10 -16.36
N GLU A 255 6.31 -0.20 -15.20
CA GLU A 255 5.70 -1.43 -14.72
C GLU A 255 4.68 -2.00 -15.71
N ASN A 256 4.48 -3.31 -15.63
CA ASN A 256 3.48 -4.01 -16.44
C ASN A 256 2.07 -3.76 -15.89
N HIS A 257 1.10 -3.47 -16.77
CA HIS A 257 -0.30 -3.24 -16.41
C HIS A 257 -1.22 -4.23 -17.12
N ILE A 258 -2.32 -4.62 -16.45
CA ILE A 258 -3.38 -5.42 -17.05
C ILE A 258 -4.04 -4.66 -18.21
N TRP A 259 -4.32 -3.37 -17.99
CA TRP A 259 -4.91 -2.49 -19.00
C TRP A 259 -3.81 -1.71 -19.72
N THR A 260 -3.73 -1.92 -21.02
CA THR A 260 -2.81 -1.20 -21.91
C THR A 260 -3.60 -0.52 -23.02
N ALA A 261 -2.97 0.43 -23.72
CA ALA A 261 -3.61 1.09 -24.86
C ALA A 261 -4.07 0.08 -25.93
N GLU A 262 -3.28 -0.98 -26.14
CA GLU A 262 -3.57 -2.03 -27.12
C GLU A 262 -4.77 -2.89 -26.70
N THR A 263 -4.76 -3.41 -25.46
CA THR A 263 -5.87 -4.27 -24.98
C THR A 263 -7.19 -3.49 -24.92
N ILE A 264 -7.16 -2.21 -24.51
CA ILE A 264 -8.33 -1.34 -24.53
C ILE A 264 -8.85 -1.12 -25.96
N SER A 265 -7.95 -0.80 -26.91
CA SER A 265 -8.32 -0.57 -28.31
C SER A 265 -8.97 -1.81 -28.93
N LYS A 266 -8.38 -3.00 -28.74
CA LYS A 266 -8.92 -4.26 -29.25
C LYS A 266 -10.32 -4.56 -28.71
N LEU A 267 -10.54 -4.40 -27.40
CA LEU A 267 -11.86 -4.59 -26.81
C LEU A 267 -12.90 -3.60 -27.38
N GLN A 268 -12.53 -2.33 -27.53
CA GLN A 268 -13.41 -1.31 -28.11
C GLN A 268 -13.78 -1.61 -29.57
N HIS A 269 -12.82 -2.02 -30.40
CA HIS A 269 -13.08 -2.36 -31.79
C HIS A 269 -13.89 -3.65 -31.92
N ALA A 270 -13.59 -4.68 -31.13
CA ALA A 270 -14.33 -5.94 -31.13
C ALA A 270 -15.81 -5.72 -30.79
N THR A 271 -16.09 -4.94 -29.74
CA THR A 271 -17.47 -4.66 -29.29
C THR A 271 -18.25 -3.78 -30.25
N ARG A 272 -17.62 -2.73 -30.82
CA ARG A 272 -18.29 -1.82 -31.78
C ARG A 272 -18.59 -2.47 -33.13
N SER A 273 -17.70 -3.33 -33.61
CA SER A 273 -17.85 -4.00 -34.91
C SER A 273 -18.50 -5.37 -34.83
N ASN A 274 -18.84 -5.84 -33.62
CA ASN A 274 -19.32 -7.19 -33.35
C ASN A 274 -18.40 -8.27 -33.96
N ASN A 275 -17.08 -8.09 -33.81
CA ASN A 275 -16.07 -8.94 -34.42
C ASN A 275 -15.47 -9.90 -33.38
N ARG A 276 -15.80 -11.19 -33.52
CA ARG A 276 -15.34 -12.25 -32.63
C ARG A 276 -13.82 -12.47 -32.67
N ALA A 277 -13.19 -12.40 -33.85
CA ALA A 277 -11.76 -12.61 -33.98
C ALA A 277 -10.96 -11.55 -33.22
N LEU A 278 -11.38 -10.27 -33.27
CA LEU A 278 -10.76 -9.21 -32.48
C LEU A 278 -10.96 -9.40 -30.98
N TYR A 279 -12.11 -9.96 -30.55
CA TYR A 279 -12.32 -10.31 -29.14
C TYR A 279 -11.41 -11.45 -28.71
N ASP A 280 -11.22 -12.47 -29.54
CA ASP A 280 -10.34 -13.60 -29.24
C ASP A 280 -8.87 -13.13 -29.16
N GLU A 281 -8.45 -12.17 -29.98
CA GLU A 281 -7.14 -11.50 -29.85
C GLU A 281 -7.00 -10.76 -28.51
N PHE A 282 -8.00 -9.95 -28.13
CA PHE A 282 -8.04 -9.28 -26.83
C PHE A 282 -7.97 -10.29 -25.67
N ALA A 283 -8.79 -11.34 -25.71
CA ALA A 283 -8.88 -12.34 -24.66
C ALA A 283 -7.55 -13.10 -24.53
N ARG A 284 -6.92 -13.45 -25.66
CA ARG A 284 -5.60 -14.08 -25.68
C ARG A 284 -4.56 -13.20 -25.01
N GLU A 285 -4.48 -11.91 -25.33
CA GLU A 285 -3.52 -11.00 -24.70
C GLU A 285 -3.74 -10.85 -23.18
N ILE A 286 -4.99 -10.74 -22.75
CA ILE A 286 -5.33 -10.67 -21.32
C ILE A 286 -5.01 -11.99 -20.59
N ASN A 287 -5.09 -13.13 -21.28
CA ASN A 287 -4.79 -14.44 -20.69
C ASN A 287 -3.29 -14.77 -20.71
N GLU A 288 -2.58 -14.44 -21.78
CA GLU A 288 -1.12 -14.58 -21.90
C GLU A 288 -0.38 -13.61 -20.96
N GLN A 289 -1.02 -12.55 -20.46
CA GLN A 289 -0.49 -11.77 -19.33
C GLN A 289 -0.20 -12.61 -18.08
N ASN A 290 -0.77 -13.81 -17.94
CA ASN A 290 -0.40 -14.73 -16.88
C ASN A 290 1.10 -15.10 -16.92
N GLU A 291 1.74 -15.09 -18.10
CA GLU A 291 3.19 -15.27 -18.24
C GLU A 291 4.00 -14.13 -17.60
N ARG A 292 3.37 -12.95 -17.44
CA ARG A 292 3.96 -11.78 -16.78
C ARG A 292 3.63 -11.71 -15.29
N LEU A 293 2.96 -12.74 -14.74
CA LEU A 293 2.71 -12.95 -13.32
C LEU A 293 2.02 -11.76 -12.60
N LEU A 294 1.12 -11.04 -13.29
CA LEU A 294 0.46 -9.84 -12.76
C LEU A 294 -0.61 -10.11 -11.69
N THR A 295 -1.16 -11.33 -11.66
CA THR A 295 -2.25 -11.68 -10.75
C THR A 295 -2.07 -13.10 -10.22
N LEU A 296 -2.54 -13.37 -9.00
CA LEU A 296 -2.49 -14.70 -8.41
C LEU A 296 -3.23 -15.76 -9.24
N ARG A 297 -4.33 -15.38 -9.92
CA ARG A 297 -5.06 -16.30 -10.81
C ARG A 297 -4.22 -16.80 -11.98
N GLY A 298 -3.19 -16.07 -12.38
CA GLY A 298 -2.28 -16.46 -13.46
C GLY A 298 -1.31 -17.57 -13.08
N LEU A 299 -1.21 -17.92 -11.79
CA LEU A 299 -0.41 -19.04 -11.29
C LEU A 299 -1.14 -20.39 -11.37
N PHE A 300 -2.44 -20.37 -11.72
CA PHE A 300 -3.25 -21.57 -11.83
C PHE A 300 -3.39 -22.00 -13.28
N ASP A 301 -3.46 -23.31 -13.49
CA ASP A 301 -3.80 -23.91 -14.78
C ASP A 301 -5.00 -24.84 -14.62
N PHE A 302 -5.75 -25.02 -15.70
CA PHE A 302 -6.95 -25.84 -15.74
C PHE A 302 -6.61 -27.25 -16.21
N LYS A 303 -7.12 -28.25 -15.49
CA LYS A 303 -7.21 -29.62 -15.99
C LYS A 303 -8.53 -29.78 -16.72
N PHE A 304 -8.51 -29.64 -18.03
CA PHE A 304 -9.70 -29.67 -18.85
C PHE A 304 -10.28 -31.08 -18.99
N ALA A 305 -11.61 -31.16 -19.03
CA ALA A 305 -12.36 -32.31 -19.50
C ALA A 305 -12.95 -31.96 -20.88
N GLU A 306 -12.94 -32.91 -21.81
CA GLU A 306 -13.46 -32.70 -23.16
C GLU A 306 -14.94 -33.10 -23.22
N ILE A 307 -15.82 -32.12 -23.45
CA ILE A 307 -17.24 -32.33 -23.71
C ILE A 307 -17.66 -31.53 -24.96
N PRO A 308 -18.69 -31.98 -25.71
CA PRO A 308 -19.24 -31.21 -26.81
C PRO A 308 -19.79 -29.86 -26.33
N LEU A 309 -19.55 -28.78 -27.09
CA LEU A 309 -20.07 -27.45 -26.76
C LEU A 309 -21.61 -27.41 -26.64
N SER A 310 -22.32 -28.30 -27.35
CA SER A 310 -23.78 -28.43 -27.26
C SER A 310 -24.28 -28.89 -25.89
N GLU A 311 -23.43 -29.50 -25.07
CA GLU A 311 -23.77 -29.89 -23.70
C GLU A 311 -23.52 -28.77 -22.68
N VAL A 312 -22.81 -27.71 -23.10
CA VAL A 312 -22.54 -26.55 -22.25
C VAL A 312 -23.79 -25.67 -22.15
N GLU A 313 -24.02 -25.13 -20.97
CA GLU A 313 -25.08 -24.15 -20.71
C GLU A 313 -25.04 -22.99 -21.73
N PRO A 314 -26.18 -22.61 -22.35
CA PRO A 314 -26.21 -21.52 -23.31
C PRO A 314 -25.74 -20.19 -22.73
N ALA A 315 -25.09 -19.36 -23.56
CA ALA A 315 -24.61 -18.03 -23.15
C ALA A 315 -25.73 -17.13 -22.59
N SER A 316 -26.97 -17.30 -23.07
CA SER A 316 -28.16 -16.57 -22.59
C SER A 316 -28.52 -16.90 -21.13
N GLU A 317 -28.14 -18.06 -20.62
CA GLU A 317 -28.31 -18.42 -19.21
C GLU A 317 -27.10 -18.01 -18.37
N ILE A 318 -25.89 -18.18 -18.91
CA ILE A 318 -24.65 -17.77 -18.23
C ILE A 318 -24.64 -16.27 -17.94
N VAL A 319 -25.05 -15.43 -18.91
CA VAL A 319 -25.03 -13.96 -18.77
C VAL A 319 -25.91 -13.46 -17.64
N LYS A 320 -26.94 -14.22 -17.22
CA LYS A 320 -27.80 -13.87 -16.08
C LYS A 320 -27.05 -13.87 -14.75
N ARG A 321 -25.90 -14.55 -14.68
CA ARG A 321 -24.99 -14.53 -13.52
C ARG A 321 -24.11 -13.27 -13.49
N PHE A 322 -24.05 -12.51 -14.57
CA PHE A 322 -23.21 -11.32 -14.64
C PHE A 322 -23.93 -10.12 -14.04
N ALA A 323 -23.16 -9.31 -13.32
CA ALA A 323 -23.58 -8.02 -12.84
C ALA A 323 -22.56 -6.96 -13.26
N THR A 324 -23.02 -5.79 -13.68
CA THR A 324 -22.12 -4.64 -13.85
C THR A 324 -21.66 -4.15 -12.47
N GLY A 325 -20.45 -3.58 -12.42
CA GLY A 325 -19.93 -2.97 -11.20
C GLY A 325 -20.85 -1.88 -10.64
N ALA A 326 -20.79 -1.67 -9.32
CA ALA A 326 -21.53 -0.64 -8.61
C ALA A 326 -20.86 0.73 -8.79
N MET A 327 -21.17 1.42 -9.90
CA MET A 327 -20.61 2.73 -10.25
C MET A 327 -21.66 3.80 -10.01
N SER A 328 -21.36 4.79 -9.17
CA SER A 328 -22.35 5.78 -8.76
C SER A 328 -22.69 6.75 -9.89
N PHE A 329 -23.97 7.12 -9.96
CA PHE A 329 -24.35 8.37 -10.61
C PHE A 329 -23.57 9.54 -9.97
N GLY A 330 -22.89 10.33 -10.80
CA GLY A 330 -21.94 11.37 -10.36
C GLY A 330 -20.46 10.97 -10.48
N SER A 331 -20.12 9.68 -10.41
CA SER A 331 -18.79 9.18 -10.81
C SER A 331 -18.70 8.92 -12.32
N ILE A 332 -19.83 8.52 -12.91
CA ILE A 332 -20.02 8.31 -14.34
C ILE A 332 -21.23 9.12 -14.82
N SER A 333 -21.31 9.36 -16.14
CA SER A 333 -22.39 10.13 -16.74
C SER A 333 -23.74 9.41 -16.67
N TYR A 334 -24.84 10.17 -16.75
CA TYR A 334 -26.20 9.63 -16.82
C TYR A 334 -26.35 8.62 -17.97
N GLU A 335 -25.81 8.95 -19.13
CA GLU A 335 -25.87 8.14 -20.35
C GLU A 335 -25.15 6.82 -20.15
N THR A 336 -23.97 6.84 -19.52
CA THR A 336 -23.20 5.63 -19.23
C THR A 336 -23.96 4.73 -18.26
N HIS A 337 -24.43 5.30 -17.15
CA HIS A 337 -25.16 4.57 -16.12
C HIS A 337 -26.45 3.94 -16.66
N THR A 338 -27.21 4.72 -17.41
CA THR A 338 -28.46 4.29 -18.05
C THR A 338 -28.22 3.22 -19.11
N THR A 339 -27.16 3.35 -19.92
CA THR A 339 -26.80 2.37 -20.95
C THR A 339 -26.50 1.01 -20.35
N LEU A 340 -25.77 0.96 -19.23
CA LEU A 340 -25.48 -0.28 -18.52
C LEU A 340 -26.76 -0.95 -17.99
N ALA A 341 -27.68 -0.17 -17.41
CA ALA A 341 -28.94 -0.70 -16.92
C ALA A 341 -29.80 -1.29 -18.04
N ILE A 342 -29.98 -0.56 -19.15
CA ILE A 342 -30.72 -1.06 -20.31
C ILE A 342 -30.08 -2.35 -20.85
N ALA A 343 -28.74 -2.36 -21.02
CA ALA A 343 -28.03 -3.52 -21.54
C ALA A 343 -28.23 -4.76 -20.66
N MET A 344 -28.04 -4.65 -19.34
CA MET A 344 -28.19 -5.79 -18.43
C MET A 344 -29.63 -6.27 -18.35
N ASN A 345 -30.61 -5.36 -18.34
CA ASN A 345 -32.02 -5.73 -18.35
C ASN A 345 -32.42 -6.48 -19.63
N ARG A 346 -31.90 -6.08 -20.80
CA ARG A 346 -32.11 -6.82 -22.06
C ARG A 346 -31.49 -8.22 -22.04
N LEU A 347 -30.33 -8.35 -21.40
CA LEU A 347 -29.61 -9.63 -21.29
C LEU A 347 -30.16 -10.54 -20.19
N GLY A 348 -31.03 -10.03 -19.31
CA GLY A 348 -31.51 -10.74 -18.11
C GLY A 348 -30.46 -10.87 -16.99
N GLY A 349 -29.34 -10.14 -17.09
CA GLY A 349 -28.40 -9.99 -15.99
C GLY A 349 -28.77 -8.81 -15.09
N LYS A 350 -27.83 -8.31 -14.29
CA LYS A 350 -28.11 -7.26 -13.31
C LYS A 350 -27.19 -6.04 -13.47
N SER A 351 -27.75 -4.84 -13.33
CA SER A 351 -26.94 -3.64 -13.10
C SER A 351 -27.10 -3.13 -11.67
N ASN A 352 -26.16 -2.31 -11.23
CA ASN A 352 -26.11 -1.79 -9.86
C ASN A 352 -26.02 -0.26 -9.88
N THR A 353 -26.81 0.40 -9.03
CA THR A 353 -26.88 1.88 -8.96
C THR A 353 -25.59 2.54 -8.52
N GLY A 354 -24.74 1.84 -7.76
CA GLY A 354 -23.70 2.48 -6.97
C GLY A 354 -24.28 3.39 -5.88
N GLU A 355 -23.42 4.21 -5.28
CA GLU A 355 -23.75 4.97 -4.06
C GLU A 355 -24.63 6.21 -4.28
N GLY A 356 -24.85 6.61 -5.53
CA GLY A 356 -25.42 7.93 -5.88
C GLY A 356 -26.95 8.01 -5.94
N GLY A 357 -27.64 6.90 -5.69
CA GLY A 357 -29.08 6.81 -5.91
C GLY A 357 -29.47 6.49 -7.36
N GLU A 358 -30.77 6.62 -7.65
CA GLU A 358 -31.34 6.43 -8.99
C GLU A 358 -32.62 7.27 -9.11
N GLU A 359 -32.81 7.96 -10.24
CA GLU A 359 -33.94 8.84 -10.47
C GLU A 359 -35.25 8.07 -10.67
N SER A 360 -36.34 8.52 -10.04
CA SER A 360 -37.63 7.81 -10.08
C SER A 360 -38.22 7.63 -11.47
N GLU A 361 -37.87 8.49 -12.44
CA GLU A 361 -38.28 8.33 -13.84
C GLU A 361 -37.79 7.00 -14.46
N ARG A 362 -36.68 6.45 -13.96
CA ARG A 362 -36.08 5.22 -14.48
C ARG A 362 -36.84 3.96 -14.06
N PHE A 363 -37.72 4.07 -13.07
CA PHE A 363 -38.52 2.95 -12.58
C PHE A 363 -39.68 2.59 -13.53
N LYS A 364 -39.99 3.49 -14.48
CA LYS A 364 -40.99 3.24 -15.52
C LYS A 364 -40.32 2.65 -16.75
N PRO A 365 -40.86 1.55 -17.32
CA PRO A 365 -40.41 1.05 -18.61
C PRO A 365 -40.56 2.11 -19.70
N LEU A 366 -39.64 2.09 -20.66
CA LEU A 366 -39.68 2.93 -21.85
C LEU A 366 -40.74 2.40 -22.84
N PRO A 367 -41.25 3.25 -23.75
CA PRO A 367 -42.26 2.84 -24.75
C PRO A 367 -41.83 1.67 -25.63
N ASN A 368 -40.52 1.46 -25.82
CA ASN A 368 -39.95 0.35 -26.60
C ASN A 368 -39.78 -0.95 -25.78
N GLY A 369 -40.22 -0.98 -24.52
CA GLY A 369 -40.11 -2.12 -23.62
C GLY A 369 -38.81 -2.19 -22.82
N ASP A 370 -37.83 -1.32 -23.08
CA ASP A 370 -36.60 -1.27 -22.29
C ASP A 370 -36.84 -0.75 -20.87
N SER A 371 -35.99 -1.16 -19.94
CA SER A 371 -35.97 -0.62 -18.58
C SER A 371 -34.64 0.06 -18.29
N LYS A 372 -34.71 1.29 -17.76
CA LYS A 372 -33.56 2.03 -17.25
C LYS A 372 -33.27 1.72 -15.78
N ARG A 373 -34.17 1.00 -15.11
CA ARG A 373 -34.07 0.66 -13.68
C ARG A 373 -32.92 -0.30 -13.45
N SER A 374 -32.05 0.02 -12.50
CA SER A 374 -31.01 -0.92 -12.07
C SER A 374 -31.59 -1.99 -11.15
N ALA A 375 -31.33 -3.26 -11.40
CA ALA A 375 -31.86 -4.35 -10.59
C ALA A 375 -31.35 -4.31 -9.13
N ILE A 376 -30.07 -3.97 -8.95
CA ILE A 376 -29.43 -3.90 -7.64
C ILE A 376 -29.38 -2.45 -7.16
N LYS A 377 -29.89 -2.19 -5.96
CA LYS A 377 -29.86 -0.89 -5.29
C LYS A 377 -28.84 -0.91 -4.17
N GLN A 378 -27.86 0.00 -4.22
CA GLN A 378 -26.84 0.09 -3.18
C GLN A 378 -27.27 1.00 -2.03
N VAL A 379 -26.90 0.62 -0.81
CA VAL A 379 -27.06 1.41 0.41
C VAL A 379 -25.68 1.57 1.05
N ALA A 380 -25.06 2.72 0.85
CA ALA A 380 -23.72 3.07 1.36
C ALA A 380 -23.80 4.10 2.50
N SER A 381 -22.67 4.39 3.17
CA SER A 381 -22.60 5.20 4.39
C SER A 381 -23.32 6.56 4.28
N GLY A 382 -23.17 7.27 3.16
CA GLY A 382 -23.81 8.57 2.92
C GLY A 382 -25.32 8.50 2.65
N ARG A 383 -25.88 7.31 2.37
CA ARG A 383 -27.29 7.07 2.07
C ARG A 383 -27.86 7.99 0.96
N PHE A 384 -27.03 8.42 0.01
CA PHE A 384 -27.48 9.28 -1.08
C PHE A 384 -28.56 8.58 -1.93
N GLY A 385 -29.65 9.29 -2.19
CA GLY A 385 -30.78 8.79 -2.99
C GLY A 385 -31.53 7.59 -2.39
N VAL A 386 -31.25 7.19 -1.14
CA VAL A 386 -31.95 6.09 -0.48
C VAL A 386 -33.31 6.58 0.04
N THR A 387 -34.36 6.26 -0.69
CA THR A 387 -35.76 6.56 -0.35
C THR A 387 -36.60 5.28 -0.32
N THR A 388 -37.82 5.34 0.23
CA THR A 388 -38.75 4.21 0.18
C THR A 388 -39.04 3.78 -1.27
N GLU A 389 -39.25 4.75 -2.18
CA GLU A 389 -39.50 4.47 -3.59
C GLU A 389 -38.29 3.79 -4.25
N TYR A 390 -37.08 4.25 -3.94
CA TYR A 390 -35.83 3.64 -4.42
C TYR A 390 -35.69 2.17 -3.97
N LEU A 391 -35.95 1.89 -2.68
CA LEU A 391 -35.81 0.55 -2.11
C LEU A 391 -36.89 -0.43 -2.60
N VAL A 392 -38.14 0.03 -2.79
CA VAL A 392 -39.22 -0.79 -3.32
C VAL A 392 -38.99 -1.15 -4.80
N ASN A 393 -38.17 -0.37 -5.52
CA ASN A 393 -37.77 -0.62 -6.89
C ASN A 393 -36.45 -1.43 -7.03
N ALA A 394 -36.03 -2.12 -5.97
CA ALA A 394 -34.89 -3.03 -5.97
C ALA A 394 -35.35 -4.48 -6.17
N ASP A 395 -34.60 -5.25 -6.98
CA ASP A 395 -34.68 -6.70 -6.94
C ASP A 395 -33.73 -7.24 -5.85
N ASP A 396 -32.54 -6.63 -5.73
CA ASP A 396 -31.57 -6.89 -4.66
C ASP A 396 -31.14 -5.57 -3.98
N ILE A 397 -30.95 -5.61 -2.66
CA ILE A 397 -30.39 -4.49 -1.89
C ILE A 397 -28.96 -4.84 -1.47
N GLN A 398 -27.99 -4.06 -1.96
CA GLN A 398 -26.58 -4.23 -1.60
C GLN A 398 -26.19 -3.26 -0.49
N ILE A 399 -25.95 -3.78 0.71
CA ILE A 399 -25.36 -3.01 1.80
C ILE A 399 -23.86 -2.87 1.54
N LYS A 400 -23.41 -1.66 1.17
CA LYS A 400 -21.99 -1.40 0.89
C LYS A 400 -21.26 -1.12 2.19
N ILE A 401 -20.47 -2.09 2.64
CA ILE A 401 -19.58 -1.94 3.80
C ILE A 401 -18.26 -1.30 3.39
N ALA A 402 -17.66 -1.76 2.28
CA ALA A 402 -16.39 -1.28 1.78
C ALA A 402 -16.26 -1.51 0.27
N GLN A 403 -15.19 -0.99 -0.33
CA GLN A 403 -14.72 -1.32 -1.67
C GLN A 403 -13.21 -1.59 -1.62
N GLY A 404 -12.75 -2.45 -2.52
CA GLY A 404 -11.33 -2.79 -2.70
C GLY A 404 -10.50 -1.65 -3.27
#